data_AF-A0A7H0GQI6-F1
#
_entry.id   AF-A0A7H0GQI6-F1
#
_cell.length_a   1.000
_cell.length_b   1.000
_cell.length_c   1.000
_cell.angle_alpha   90.00
_cell.angle_beta   90.00
_cell.angle_gamma   90.00
#
_symmetry.space_group_name_H-M   'P 1'
#
loop_
_entity.id
_entity.type
_entity.pdbx_description
1 polymer ?
#
loop_
_entity_poly.entity_id
_entity_poly.type
_entity_poly.pdbx_seq_one_letter_code
_entity_poly.pdbx_strand_id
1 'polypeptide(L)'
;MRVFPDFRTCACVALRFCGFVRLRICASGRKHECASALACIRARRAVVTPLVTEDDRARLLAHGQARAAGQDTDPLPVVRLFTPDAHATWLLASLDPTDGDTAYGLIDLGIGMPALGTVKLSDLASIVGPRKQPVMRDRYFQPTRRLSEYVRLAEEDGSIPD
;
A
#
# COMPACT_ATOMS: atom_id res chain seq x y z
N MET A 1 22.59 66.96 -9.13
CA MET A 1 22.55 66.80 -7.65
C MET A 1 21.32 65.97 -7.31
N ARG A 2 21.48 65.00 -6.39
CA ARG A 2 20.53 63.98 -5.89
C ARG A 2 20.39 62.67 -6.67
N VAL A 3 21.22 61.71 -6.22
CA VAL A 3 21.01 60.26 -6.14
C VAL A 3 19.87 59.96 -5.14
N PHE A 4 19.06 58.90 -5.34
CA PHE A 4 18.52 57.93 -4.34
C PHE A 4 17.54 56.94 -5.05
N PRO A 5 17.29 55.72 -4.51
CA PRO A 5 17.54 54.47 -5.22
C PRO A 5 16.33 53.53 -5.32
N ASP A 6 16.55 52.42 -6.04
CA ASP A 6 15.78 51.19 -6.01
C ASP A 6 15.70 50.63 -4.57
N PHE A 7 14.49 50.44 -4.05
CA PHE A 7 14.22 49.66 -2.84
C PHE A 7 12.87 48.94 -3.00
N ARG A 8 12.89 47.80 -3.68
CA ARG A 8 11.85 46.78 -3.53
C ARG A 8 12.03 46.09 -2.18
N THR A 9 11.28 46.55 -1.18
CA THR A 9 11.19 45.87 0.12
C THR A 9 10.37 44.59 -0.05
N CYS A 10 11.04 43.45 -0.18
CA CYS A 10 10.40 42.14 -0.12
C CYS A 10 10.45 41.65 1.33
N ALA A 11 9.37 41.86 2.09
CA ALA A 11 9.26 41.28 3.43
C ALA A 11 8.88 39.80 3.29
N CYS A 12 9.84 38.90 3.52
CA CYS A 12 9.60 37.46 3.62
C CYS A 12 9.32 37.11 5.08
N VAL A 13 8.05 36.91 5.44
CA VAL A 13 7.70 36.26 6.71
C VAL A 13 7.78 34.75 6.48
N ALA A 14 8.82 34.11 6.99
CA ALA A 14 8.92 32.66 7.04
C ALA A 14 8.21 32.16 8.30
N LEU A 15 6.96 31.73 8.16
CA LEU A 15 6.28 30.97 9.21
C LEU A 15 6.82 29.54 9.21
N ARG A 16 7.47 29.14 10.31
CA ARG A 16 7.91 27.77 10.57
C ARG A 16 6.67 26.89 10.78
N PHE A 17 6.27 26.17 9.74
CA PHE A 17 5.41 25.01 9.85
C PHE A 17 6.22 23.76 9.53
N CYS A 18 6.09 22.74 10.38
CA CYS A 18 6.62 21.40 10.13
C CYS A 18 5.88 20.83 8.92
N GLY A 19 6.51 20.88 7.74
CA GLY A 19 5.93 20.42 6.48
C GLY A 19 6.18 21.42 5.35
N PHE A 20 7.01 21.04 4.36
CA PHE A 20 7.34 21.86 3.20
C PHE A 20 6.10 22.13 2.35
N VAL A 21 5.49 23.31 2.50
CA VAL A 21 4.57 23.88 1.51
C VAL A 21 5.12 25.24 1.09
N ARG A 22 5.73 25.29 -0.11
CA ARG A 22 6.19 26.54 -0.70
C ARG A 22 5.00 27.29 -1.27
N LEU A 23 4.36 28.12 -0.45
CA LEU A 23 3.28 29.01 -0.87
C LEU A 23 3.88 30.25 -1.56
N ARG A 24 3.57 30.46 -2.85
CA ARG A 24 3.83 31.72 -3.55
C ARG A 24 2.53 32.51 -3.60
N ILE A 25 2.46 33.63 -2.87
CA ILE A 25 1.34 34.58 -2.96
C ILE A 25 1.77 35.73 -3.86
N CYS A 26 1.05 35.92 -4.97
CA CYS A 26 1.13 37.13 -5.80
C CYS A 26 -0.13 37.95 -5.54
N ALA A 27 0.00 39.14 -4.95
CA ALA A 27 -1.11 40.09 -4.84
C ALA A 27 -1.01 41.13 -5.96
N SER A 28 -2.06 41.24 -6.77
CA SER A 28 -2.25 42.33 -7.74
C SER A 28 -3.51 43.09 -7.34
N GLY A 29 -3.35 44.33 -6.88
CA GLY A 29 -4.47 45.16 -6.44
C GLY A 29 -5.20 45.78 -7.64
N ARG A 30 -6.43 45.32 -7.91
CA ARG A 30 -7.47 46.15 -8.54
C ARG A 30 -8.80 45.98 -7.83
N LYS A 31 -9.50 47.10 -7.76
CA LYS A 31 -10.66 47.43 -6.92
C LYS A 31 -11.92 46.61 -7.28
N HIS A 32 -12.65 46.25 -6.21
CA HIS A 32 -14.08 45.88 -6.11
C HIS A 32 -14.62 44.79 -7.06
N GLU A 33 -14.85 43.58 -6.54
CA GLU A 33 -16.18 42.99 -6.25
C GLU A 33 -15.99 41.56 -5.72
N CYS A 34 -16.95 41.04 -4.93
CA CYS A 34 -16.89 39.74 -4.27
C CYS A 34 -16.56 38.59 -5.22
N ALA A 35 -15.41 37.93 -5.01
CA ALA A 35 -15.10 36.65 -5.62
C ALA A 35 -14.60 35.68 -4.54
N SER A 36 -15.46 34.74 -4.17
CA SER A 36 -15.16 33.62 -3.29
C SER A 36 -13.99 32.82 -3.88
N ALA A 37 -12.83 32.85 -3.22
CA ALA A 37 -11.68 32.06 -3.61
C ALA A 37 -11.87 30.61 -3.14
N LEU A 38 -12.48 29.78 -3.99
CA LEU A 38 -12.41 28.33 -3.82
C LEU A 38 -10.99 27.88 -4.17
N ALA A 39 -10.20 27.62 -3.12
CA ALA A 39 -8.91 26.97 -3.25
C ALA A 39 -9.17 25.52 -3.71
N CYS A 40 -9.05 25.26 -5.02
CA CYS A 40 -9.05 23.90 -5.53
C CYS A 40 -7.76 23.20 -5.07
N ILE A 41 -7.84 22.49 -3.94
CA ILE A 41 -6.81 21.53 -3.54
C ILE A 41 -6.85 20.40 -4.58
N ARG A 42 -6.01 20.50 -5.62
CA ARG A 42 -5.68 19.36 -6.48
C ARG A 42 -4.79 18.43 -5.66
N ALA A 43 -5.40 17.62 -4.80
CA ALA A 43 -4.75 16.44 -4.27
C ALA A 43 -4.33 15.58 -5.45
N ARG A 44 -3.02 15.41 -5.67
CA ARG A 44 -2.53 14.37 -6.56
C ARG A 44 -3.03 13.05 -6.00
N ARG A 45 -4.01 12.44 -6.66
CA ARG A 45 -4.46 11.08 -6.37
C ARG A 45 -3.26 10.18 -6.63
N ALA A 46 -2.54 9.80 -5.57
CA ALA A 46 -1.63 8.69 -5.66
C ALA A 46 -2.47 7.51 -6.16
N VAL A 47 -2.11 6.97 -7.32
CA VAL A 47 -2.75 5.77 -7.84
C VAL A 47 -2.26 4.63 -6.93
N VAL A 48 -3.00 4.37 -5.86
CA VAL A 48 -2.79 3.18 -5.04
C VAL A 48 -3.07 2.01 -5.95
N THR A 49 -2.03 1.33 -6.41
CA THR A 49 -2.20 0.09 -7.15
C THR A 49 -2.73 -0.93 -6.14
N PRO A 50 -3.90 -1.53 -6.39
CA PRO A 50 -4.47 -2.47 -5.42
C PRO A 50 -3.55 -3.67 -5.26
N LEU A 51 -3.41 -4.17 -4.02
CA LEU A 51 -2.57 -5.33 -3.71
C LEU A 51 -3.05 -6.61 -4.41
N VAL A 52 -4.34 -6.69 -4.70
CA VAL A 52 -4.98 -7.79 -5.42
C VAL A 52 -5.76 -7.23 -6.62
N THR A 53 -5.74 -7.92 -7.76
CA THR A 53 -6.63 -7.57 -8.87
C THR A 53 -8.03 -8.12 -8.64
N GLU A 54 -9.00 -7.67 -9.45
CA GLU A 54 -10.37 -8.19 -9.37
C GLU A 54 -10.42 -9.69 -9.68
N ASP A 55 -9.64 -10.15 -10.66
CA ASP A 55 -9.54 -11.58 -10.99
C ASP A 55 -8.93 -12.40 -9.83
N ASP A 56 -7.90 -11.87 -9.18
CA ASP A 56 -7.33 -12.52 -7.98
C ASP A 56 -8.35 -12.55 -6.84
N ARG A 57 -9.06 -11.44 -6.63
CA ARG A 57 -10.10 -11.33 -5.60
C ARG A 57 -11.21 -12.35 -5.83
N ALA A 58 -11.69 -12.51 -7.06
CA ALA A 58 -12.70 -13.50 -7.40
C ALA A 58 -12.22 -14.94 -7.09
N ARG A 59 -10.98 -15.28 -7.45
CA ARG A 59 -10.38 -16.59 -7.14
C ARG A 59 -10.22 -16.82 -5.63
N LEU A 60 -9.71 -15.82 -4.91
CA LEU A 60 -9.54 -15.86 -3.46
C LEU A 60 -10.88 -16.04 -2.73
N LEU A 61 -11.93 -15.34 -3.17
CA LEU A 61 -13.28 -15.46 -2.60
C LEU A 61 -13.88 -16.84 -2.88
N ALA A 62 -13.68 -17.41 -4.08
CA ALA A 62 -14.12 -18.77 -4.38
C ALA A 62 -13.47 -19.81 -3.45
N HIS A 63 -12.16 -19.71 -3.22
CA HIS A 63 -11.48 -20.55 -2.23
C HIS A 63 -12.00 -20.31 -0.80
N GLY A 64 -12.32 -19.04 -0.46
CA GLY A 64 -12.90 -18.67 0.82
C GLY A 64 -14.28 -19.28 1.08
N GLN A 65 -15.15 -19.28 0.07
CA GLN A 65 -16.46 -19.92 0.12
C GLN A 65 -16.35 -21.43 0.32
N ALA A 66 -15.45 -22.09 -0.42
CA ALA A 66 -15.18 -23.51 -0.26
C ALA A 66 -14.72 -23.85 1.17
N ARG A 67 -13.77 -23.06 1.71
CA ARG A 67 -13.27 -23.22 3.08
C ARG A 67 -14.36 -22.98 4.13
N ALA A 68 -15.18 -21.94 3.96
CA ALA A 68 -16.28 -21.63 4.87
C ALA A 68 -17.38 -22.72 4.86
N ALA A 69 -17.55 -23.41 3.73
CA ALA A 69 -18.43 -24.58 3.61
C ALA A 69 -17.84 -25.86 4.23
N GLY A 70 -16.65 -25.79 4.87
CA GLY A 70 -16.00 -26.93 5.51
C GLY A 70 -15.34 -27.89 4.54
N GLN A 71 -15.11 -27.48 3.28
CA GLN A 71 -14.39 -28.30 2.32
C GLN A 71 -12.90 -28.28 2.67
N ASP A 72 -12.32 -29.47 2.85
CA ASP A 72 -10.88 -29.64 3.00
C ASP A 72 -10.22 -29.41 1.64
N THR A 73 -9.79 -28.17 1.42
CA THR A 73 -9.23 -27.71 0.15
C THR A 73 -7.75 -27.37 0.33
N ASP A 74 -6.95 -27.80 -0.64
CA ASP A 74 -5.54 -27.45 -0.75
C ASP A 74 -5.29 -26.69 -2.06
N PRO A 75 -5.76 -25.43 -2.16
CA PRO A 75 -5.69 -24.67 -3.38
C PRO A 75 -4.26 -24.25 -3.73
N LEU A 76 -4.04 -23.96 -5.00
CA LEU A 76 -2.87 -23.17 -5.40
C LEU A 76 -3.01 -21.75 -4.84
N PRO A 77 -1.95 -21.18 -4.23
CA PRO A 77 -1.96 -19.77 -3.83
C PRO A 77 -2.26 -18.86 -5.02
N VAL A 78 -2.96 -17.77 -4.78
CA VAL A 78 -3.41 -16.85 -5.83
C VAL A 78 -2.45 -15.68 -5.99
N VAL A 79 -1.99 -15.13 -4.86
CA VAL A 79 -1.21 -13.88 -4.83
C VAL A 79 -0.02 -14.02 -3.90
N ARG A 80 1.16 -13.56 -4.36
CA ARG A 80 2.31 -13.28 -3.51
C ARG A 80 2.45 -11.78 -3.30
N LEU A 81 2.48 -11.36 -2.05
CA LEU A 81 2.77 -10.00 -1.62
C LEU A 81 4.09 -9.99 -0.87
N PHE A 82 4.84 -8.90 -0.96
CA PHE A 82 6.10 -8.76 -0.23
C PHE A 82 6.42 -7.31 0.11
N THR A 83 7.24 -7.11 1.14
CA THR A 83 7.79 -5.80 1.48
C THR A 83 9.24 -5.73 0.97
N PRO A 84 9.55 -4.92 -0.06
CA PRO A 84 10.85 -4.97 -0.75
C PRO A 84 12.07 -4.64 0.13
N ASP A 85 11.85 -4.01 1.28
CA ASP A 85 12.86 -3.58 2.23
C ASP A 85 12.71 -4.21 3.62
N ALA A 86 11.85 -5.23 3.78
CA ALA A 86 11.60 -5.85 5.09
C ALA A 86 11.55 -7.38 5.10
N HIS A 87 11.95 -8.08 4.02
CA HIS A 87 11.95 -9.55 3.92
C HIS A 87 10.64 -10.25 4.33
N ALA A 88 9.54 -9.49 4.42
CA ALA A 88 8.23 -10.01 4.77
C ALA A 88 7.48 -10.39 3.50
N THR A 89 6.92 -11.59 3.49
CA THR A 89 6.23 -12.20 2.37
C THR A 89 4.90 -12.79 2.83
N TRP A 90 3.85 -12.58 2.05
CA TRP A 90 2.53 -13.17 2.27
C TRP A 90 2.09 -13.91 1.01
N LEU A 91 1.76 -15.19 1.16
CA LEU A 91 1.30 -16.05 0.09
C LEU A 91 -0.18 -16.39 0.34
N LEU A 92 -1.06 -15.68 -0.37
CA LEU A 92 -2.50 -15.67 -0.11
C LEU A 92 -3.22 -16.79 -0.87
N ALA A 93 -4.05 -17.54 -0.15
CA ALA A 93 -4.79 -18.67 -0.68
C ALA A 93 -6.30 -18.44 -0.74
N SER A 94 -6.87 -17.67 0.20
CA SER A 94 -8.30 -17.34 0.18
C SER A 94 -8.60 -16.00 0.85
N LEU A 95 -9.80 -15.47 0.60
CA LEU A 95 -10.38 -14.31 1.30
C LEU A 95 -11.65 -14.75 2.03
N ASP A 96 -11.89 -14.25 3.24
CA ASP A 96 -13.15 -14.44 3.95
C ASP A 96 -14.29 -13.84 3.12
N PRO A 97 -15.31 -14.63 2.74
CA PRO A 97 -16.44 -14.12 1.94
C PRO A 97 -17.32 -13.12 2.69
N THR A 98 -17.21 -13.04 4.02
CA THR A 98 -18.03 -12.15 4.87
C THR A 98 -17.57 -10.70 4.76
N ASP A 99 -16.27 -10.45 4.83
CA ASP A 99 -15.69 -9.10 4.78
C ASP A 99 -14.95 -8.80 3.47
N GLY A 100 -14.55 -9.84 2.73
CA GLY A 100 -13.76 -9.70 1.51
C GLY A 100 -12.41 -9.02 1.71
N ASP A 101 -11.88 -8.95 2.93
CA ASP A 101 -10.65 -8.23 3.28
C ASP A 101 -9.69 -9.11 4.10
N THR A 102 -10.22 -10.00 4.95
CA THR A 102 -9.43 -10.95 5.74
C THR A 102 -8.96 -12.08 4.84
N ALA A 103 -7.66 -12.08 4.50
CA ALA A 103 -7.02 -13.12 3.72
C ALA A 103 -6.48 -14.23 4.61
N TYR A 104 -6.55 -15.47 4.14
CA TYR A 104 -5.87 -16.63 4.72
C TYR A 104 -4.74 -17.09 3.81
N GLY A 105 -3.60 -17.45 4.40
CA GLY A 105 -2.43 -17.84 3.65
C GLY A 105 -1.20 -18.13 4.51
N LEU A 106 -0.08 -18.36 3.86
CA LEU A 106 1.22 -18.55 4.48
C LEU A 106 1.91 -17.20 4.66
N ILE A 107 2.38 -16.93 5.86
CA ILE A 107 2.93 -15.65 6.29
C ILE A 107 4.37 -15.87 6.75
N ASP A 108 5.30 -15.11 6.17
CA ASP A 108 6.69 -15.07 6.56
C ASP A 108 7.07 -13.63 6.86
N LEU A 109 7.49 -13.35 8.10
CA LEU A 109 7.87 -12.01 8.52
C LEU A 109 9.39 -11.77 8.43
N GLY A 110 10.14 -12.69 7.80
CA GLY A 110 11.59 -12.61 7.68
C GLY A 110 12.34 -12.93 8.97
N ILE A 111 11.72 -13.70 9.88
CA ILE A 111 12.28 -14.06 11.20
C ILE A 111 12.57 -15.56 11.36
N GLY A 112 12.48 -16.35 10.27
CA GLY A 112 12.78 -17.78 10.29
C GLY A 112 11.62 -18.68 10.77
N MET A 113 10.41 -18.14 10.87
CA MET A 113 9.24 -18.84 11.39
C MET A 113 7.99 -18.58 10.53
N PRO A 114 7.97 -19.05 9.27
CA PRO A 114 6.80 -18.92 8.42
C PRO A 114 5.66 -19.79 8.96
N ALA A 115 4.43 -19.29 8.88
CA ALA A 115 3.26 -19.99 9.42
C ALA A 115 1.98 -19.66 8.65
N LEU A 116 1.02 -20.60 8.68
CA LEU A 116 -0.33 -20.32 8.22
C LEU A 116 -1.02 -19.34 9.16
N GLY A 117 -1.71 -18.35 8.58
CA GLY A 117 -2.38 -17.32 9.35
C GLY A 117 -3.43 -16.57 8.55
N THR A 118 -4.01 -15.57 9.20
CA THR A 118 -4.94 -14.63 8.57
C THR A 118 -4.43 -13.20 8.70
N VAL A 119 -4.70 -12.37 7.70
CA VAL A 119 -4.27 -10.96 7.66
C VAL A 119 -5.22 -10.16 6.78
N LYS A 120 -5.54 -8.92 7.17
CA LYS A 120 -6.38 -8.05 6.33
C LYS A 120 -5.57 -7.40 5.20
N LEU A 121 -6.13 -7.36 4.01
CA LEU A 121 -5.51 -6.63 2.89
C LEU A 121 -5.40 -5.13 3.20
N SER A 122 -6.38 -4.57 3.92
CA SER A 122 -6.33 -3.19 4.41
C SER A 122 -5.17 -2.92 5.39
N ASP A 123 -4.86 -3.87 6.27
CA ASP A 123 -3.70 -3.79 7.17
C ASP A 123 -2.40 -3.89 6.37
N LEU A 124 -2.30 -4.85 5.43
CA LEU A 124 -1.13 -4.97 4.54
C LEU A 124 -0.90 -3.71 3.71
N ALA A 125 -1.96 -3.06 3.21
CA ALA A 125 -1.85 -1.81 2.47
C ALA A 125 -1.34 -0.63 3.31
N SER A 126 -1.44 -0.74 4.64
CA SER A 126 -0.96 0.26 5.59
C SER A 126 0.48 0.00 6.06
N ILE A 127 1.03 -1.20 5.80
CA ILE A 127 2.41 -1.53 6.15
C ILE A 127 3.38 -0.77 5.24
N VAL A 128 4.37 -0.15 5.87
CA VAL A 128 5.47 0.54 5.20
C VAL A 128 6.77 0.08 5.84
N GLY A 129 7.68 -0.45 5.04
CA GLY A 129 8.95 -0.96 5.50
C GLY A 129 9.96 0.13 5.89
N PRO A 130 11.14 -0.28 6.41
CA PRO A 130 12.13 0.62 7.03
C PRO A 130 12.62 1.76 6.12
N ARG A 131 12.72 1.51 4.82
CA ARG A 131 13.14 2.48 3.79
C ARG A 131 11.95 3.16 3.10
N LYS A 132 10.79 3.18 3.75
CA LYS A 132 9.54 3.79 3.25
C LYS A 132 8.97 3.10 2.00
N GLN A 133 9.25 1.82 1.80
CA GLN A 133 8.66 1.06 0.70
C GLN A 133 7.38 0.36 1.18
N PRO A 134 6.26 0.50 0.46
CA PRO A 134 5.02 -0.16 0.82
C PRO A 134 5.08 -1.66 0.47
N VAL A 135 4.11 -2.42 0.96
CA VAL A 135 3.85 -3.77 0.46
C VAL A 135 3.55 -3.71 -1.05
N MET A 136 4.12 -4.65 -1.80
CA MET A 136 3.99 -4.77 -3.24
C MET A 136 3.42 -6.13 -3.62
N ARG A 137 2.62 -6.14 -4.69
CA ARG A 137 2.21 -7.37 -5.36
C ARG A 137 3.32 -7.86 -6.27
N ASP A 138 3.65 -9.14 -6.18
CA ASP A 138 4.43 -9.80 -7.20
C ASP A 138 3.58 -10.01 -8.46
N ARG A 139 4.03 -9.46 -9.59
CA ARG A 139 3.32 -9.54 -10.87
C ARG A 139 3.71 -10.77 -11.69
N TYR A 140 4.84 -11.40 -11.35
CA TYR A 140 5.39 -12.54 -12.07
C TYR A 140 5.21 -13.85 -11.28
N PHE A 141 4.67 -13.76 -10.07
CA PHE A 141 4.34 -14.93 -9.27
C PHE A 141 3.42 -15.90 -10.03
N GLN A 142 3.88 -17.14 -10.17
CA GLN A 142 3.15 -18.25 -10.75
C GLN A 142 3.22 -19.41 -9.76
N PRO A 143 2.11 -19.79 -9.11
CA PRO A 143 2.12 -20.88 -8.13
C PRO A 143 2.41 -22.21 -8.84
N THR A 144 3.48 -22.88 -8.42
CA THR A 144 3.87 -24.20 -8.95
C THR A 144 3.51 -25.34 -8.00
N ARG A 145 3.08 -25.02 -6.78
CA ARG A 145 2.78 -25.96 -5.70
C ARG A 145 1.48 -25.56 -5.00
N ARG A 146 0.84 -26.54 -4.36
CA ARG A 146 -0.31 -26.29 -3.50
C ARG A 146 0.12 -25.62 -2.19
N LEU A 147 -0.82 -25.01 -1.49
CA LEU A 147 -0.53 -24.29 -0.25
C LEU A 147 0.16 -25.20 0.77
N SER A 148 -0.31 -26.43 0.96
CA SER A 148 0.28 -27.39 1.91
C SER A 148 1.78 -27.67 1.64
N GLU A 149 2.17 -27.80 0.37
CA GLU A 149 3.57 -28.00 -0.02
C GLU A 149 4.42 -26.75 0.20
N TYR A 150 3.87 -25.55 -0.07
CA TYR A 150 4.55 -24.31 0.28
C TYR A 150 4.78 -24.18 1.78
N VAL A 151 3.82 -24.60 2.61
CA VAL A 151 3.94 -24.60 4.07
C VAL A 151 5.06 -25.53 4.51
N ARG A 152 5.04 -26.79 4.06
CA ARG A 152 6.06 -27.78 4.42
C ARG A 152 7.46 -27.30 4.04
N LEU A 153 7.65 -26.79 2.82
CA LEU A 153 8.94 -26.27 2.37
C LEU A 153 9.37 -25.03 3.18
N ALA A 154 8.43 -24.13 3.49
CA ALA A 154 8.76 -22.94 4.25
C ALA A 154 9.15 -23.27 5.70
N GLU A 155 8.50 -24.25 6.32
CA GLU A 155 8.88 -24.76 7.64
C GLU A 155 10.26 -25.43 7.64
N GLU A 156 10.60 -26.16 6.57
CA GLU A 156 11.91 -26.79 6.38
C GLU A 156 13.03 -25.75 6.15
N ASP A 157 12.78 -24.76 5.30
CA ASP A 157 13.78 -23.77 4.87
C ASP A 157 13.81 -22.53 5.78
N GLY A 158 12.82 -22.37 6.67
CA GLY A 158 12.62 -21.20 7.51
C GLY A 158 12.14 -19.96 6.75
N SER A 159 11.79 -20.08 5.46
CA SER A 159 11.28 -18.97 4.65
C SER A 159 10.44 -19.45 3.46
N ILE A 160 9.53 -18.59 2.97
CA ILE A 160 8.72 -18.94 1.80
C ILE A 160 9.62 -19.05 0.55
N PRO A 161 9.60 -20.18 -0.18
CA PRO A 161 10.41 -20.35 -1.37
C PRO A 161 9.93 -19.45 -2.52
N ASP A 162 10.89 -19.03 -3.36
CA ASP A 162 10.66 -18.15 -4.51
C ASP A 162 9.83 -18.79 -5.64
#